data_AF-A0A957T1T4-F1
#
_entry.id   AF-A0A957T1T4-F1
#
_cell.length_a   1.000
_cell.length_b   1.000
_cell.length_c   1.000
_cell.angle_alpha   90.00
_cell.angle_beta   90.00
_cell.angle_gamma   90.00
#
_symmetry.space_group_name_H-M   'P 1'
#
loop_
_entity.id
_entity.type
_entity.pdbx_description
1 polymer ?
#
loop_
_entity_poly.entity_id
_entity_poly.type
_entity_poly.pdbx_seq_one_letter_code
_entity_poly.pdbx_strand_id
1 'polypeptide(L)'
;MVVKTGREREAKLIRQANRAVAVGQLMLGEFDNWHEFLHADILDLENLPRRNLKSGSADVKNRLSAKIRKFCAQNFRGMDEKKLSELYEEIKAYRGIELPLAEFEKRFALLQPKVIAGRPKHLTVCISLWGLQFKFPEEEIAKDLTEAMRLVSEAHTGLKEYATKPHHKVLSNRPQVSALTREKSFAARTVIICCFYLIESYLNGLAWDYIQTHGTANLSNQKKKLLEDTASASIRDKLLKYPEILTGQKLWDESDQELEGFISTVKPYRDSLVHPSPFSAPAKFGGYDKLRLFYRVDYDTGLLTTNLLINLLKRIHQHVYGEKQTLPDWISNLEAKIKENSFE
;
A
#
# COMPACT_ATOMS: atom_id res chain seq x y z
N MET A 1 16.77 -5.10 45.81
CA MET A 1 15.95 -6.06 45.05
C MET A 1 14.70 -6.37 45.85
N VAL A 2 13.52 -5.91 45.41
CA VAL A 2 12.25 -6.21 46.10
C VAL A 2 11.86 -7.66 45.79
N VAL A 3 11.70 -8.49 46.82
CA VAL A 3 11.25 -9.88 46.67
C VAL A 3 9.78 -9.87 46.24
N LYS A 4 9.52 -10.07 44.95
CA LYS A 4 8.15 -10.15 44.44
C LYS A 4 7.38 -11.27 45.13
N THR A 5 6.26 -10.93 45.77
CA THR A 5 5.40 -11.88 46.47
C THR A 5 4.83 -12.92 45.49
N GLY A 6 4.47 -14.12 45.98
CA GLY A 6 3.87 -15.16 45.13
C GLY A 6 2.59 -14.71 44.42
N ARG A 7 1.88 -13.74 45.00
CA ARG A 7 0.71 -13.07 44.43
C ARG A 7 1.06 -12.25 43.19
N GLU A 8 2.07 -11.38 43.29
CA GLU A 8 2.52 -10.55 42.15
C GLU A 8 2.99 -11.40 40.97
N ARG A 9 3.64 -12.54 41.23
CA ARG A 9 4.09 -13.45 40.16
C ARG A 9 2.92 -14.05 39.40
N GLU A 10 1.87 -14.48 40.09
CA GLU A 10 0.66 -15.04 39.47
C GLU A 10 -0.14 -13.96 38.73
N ALA A 11 -0.31 -12.77 39.33
CA ALA A 11 -0.97 -11.64 38.68
C ALA A 11 -0.24 -11.23 37.39
N LYS A 12 1.10 -11.14 37.43
CA LYS A 12 1.92 -10.84 36.25
C LYS A 12 1.76 -11.90 35.15
N LEU A 13 1.75 -13.19 35.51
CA LEU A 13 1.55 -14.27 34.55
C LEU A 13 0.20 -14.17 33.84
N ILE A 14 -0.88 -13.95 34.60
CA ILE A 14 -2.23 -13.82 34.03
C ILE A 14 -2.31 -12.57 33.15
N ARG A 15 -1.79 -11.43 33.59
CA ARG A 15 -1.77 -10.18 32.83
C ARG A 15 -1.03 -10.35 31.50
N GLN A 16 0.15 -10.96 31.53
CA GLN A 16 0.95 -11.22 30.34
C GLN A 16 0.18 -12.10 29.33
N ALA A 17 -0.42 -13.19 29.80
CA ALA A 17 -1.18 -14.09 28.94
C ALA A 17 -2.45 -13.43 28.37
N ASN A 18 -3.19 -12.67 29.17
CA ASN A 18 -4.38 -11.93 28.71
C ASN A 18 -4.04 -10.93 27.62
N ARG A 19 -2.95 -10.16 27.78
CA ARG A 19 -2.47 -9.22 26.77
C ARG A 19 -2.02 -9.92 25.50
N ALA A 20 -1.30 -11.03 25.64
CA ALA A 20 -0.87 -11.81 24.49
C ALA A 20 -2.06 -12.39 23.71
N VAL A 21 -3.11 -12.84 24.41
CA VAL A 21 -4.37 -13.25 23.78
C VAL A 21 -5.03 -12.07 23.08
N ALA A 22 -5.18 -10.92 23.73
CA ALA A 22 -5.77 -9.73 23.11
C ALA A 22 -5.03 -9.33 21.82
N VAL A 23 -3.70 -9.37 21.80
CA VAL A 23 -2.95 -9.10 20.56
C VAL A 23 -3.22 -10.15 19.49
N GLY A 24 -3.25 -11.44 19.85
CA GLY A 24 -3.58 -12.52 18.91
C GLY A 24 -4.97 -12.36 18.30
N GLN A 25 -5.97 -12.03 19.11
CA GLN A 25 -7.35 -11.78 18.67
C GLN A 25 -7.45 -10.52 17.81
N LEU A 26 -6.73 -9.45 18.18
CA LEU A 26 -6.67 -8.24 17.39
C LEU A 26 -6.06 -8.50 16.01
N MET A 27 -4.97 -9.27 15.92
CA MET A 27 -4.38 -9.66 14.64
C MET A 27 -5.32 -10.51 13.77
N LEU A 28 -6.29 -11.19 14.38
CA LEU A 28 -7.33 -11.95 13.68
C LEU A 28 -8.56 -11.11 13.34
N GLY A 29 -8.63 -9.84 13.76
CA GLY A 29 -9.77 -8.96 13.53
C GLY A 29 -11.00 -9.30 14.38
N GLU A 30 -10.81 -9.89 15.56
CA GLU A 30 -11.90 -10.37 16.44
C GLU A 30 -12.48 -9.29 17.37
N PHE A 31 -12.08 -8.02 17.24
CA PHE A 31 -12.58 -6.93 18.08
C PHE A 31 -13.41 -5.93 17.28
N ASP A 32 -14.54 -5.51 17.84
CA ASP A 32 -15.40 -4.49 17.24
C ASP A 32 -14.92 -3.07 17.59
N ASN A 33 -14.22 -2.92 18.72
CA ASN A 33 -13.77 -1.61 19.21
C ASN A 33 -12.59 -1.71 20.19
N TRP A 34 -11.95 -0.56 20.43
CA TRP A 34 -10.78 -0.47 21.33
C TRP A 34 -11.09 -0.74 22.80
N HIS A 35 -12.32 -0.56 23.27
CA HIS A 35 -12.65 -0.80 24.68
C HIS A 35 -12.56 -2.29 25.00
N GLU A 36 -13.02 -3.15 24.08
CA GLU A 36 -12.88 -4.61 24.21
C GLU A 36 -11.41 -5.05 24.20
N PHE A 37 -10.60 -4.51 23.29
CA PHE A 37 -9.16 -4.80 23.26
C PHE A 37 -8.46 -4.42 24.58
N LEU A 38 -8.80 -3.25 25.13
CA LEU A 38 -8.22 -2.74 26.38
C LEU A 38 -8.72 -3.47 27.63
N HIS A 39 -9.74 -4.32 27.51
CA HIS A 39 -10.28 -5.10 28.62
C HIS A 39 -9.25 -6.02 29.28
N ALA A 40 -8.19 -6.40 28.56
CA ALA A 40 -7.07 -7.17 29.09
C ALA A 40 -6.38 -6.49 30.30
N ASP A 41 -6.49 -5.17 30.44
CA ASP A 41 -5.90 -4.38 31.54
C ASP A 41 -6.90 -3.89 32.59
N ILE A 42 -8.20 -4.06 32.39
CA ILE A 42 -9.24 -3.53 33.29
C ILE A 42 -9.31 -4.32 34.60
N LEU A 43 -8.98 -5.62 34.55
CA LEU A 43 -9.05 -6.49 35.73
C LEU A 43 -7.95 -6.14 36.74
N ASP A 44 -8.36 -5.71 37.93
CA ASP A 44 -7.48 -5.57 39.09
C ASP A 44 -7.10 -6.94 39.67
N LEU A 45 -6.12 -7.57 39.02
CA LEU A 45 -5.58 -8.87 39.43
C LEU A 45 -4.90 -8.83 40.81
N GLU A 46 -4.50 -7.65 41.27
CA GLU A 46 -3.78 -7.45 42.53
C GLU A 46 -4.70 -7.46 43.73
N ASN A 47 -6.01 -7.26 43.55
CA ASN A 47 -7.03 -7.34 44.59
C ASN A 47 -7.95 -8.58 44.48
N LEU A 48 -7.76 -9.46 43.49
CA LEU A 48 -8.55 -10.69 43.36
C LEU A 48 -8.38 -11.68 44.54
N PRO A 49 -9.45 -12.41 44.94
CA PRO A 49 -9.33 -13.50 45.91
C PRO A 49 -8.25 -14.52 45.53
N ARG A 50 -7.46 -14.99 46.50
CA ARG A 50 -6.30 -15.90 46.26
C ARG A 50 -6.69 -17.16 45.47
N ARG A 51 -7.88 -17.70 45.71
CA ARG A 51 -8.42 -18.87 44.98
C ARG A 51 -8.59 -18.59 43.49
N ASN A 52 -9.12 -17.42 43.13
CA ASN A 52 -9.33 -17.02 41.73
C ASN A 52 -7.99 -16.78 41.02
N LEU A 53 -7.03 -16.15 41.73
CA LEU A 53 -5.70 -15.93 41.18
C LEU A 53 -4.94 -17.23 40.90
N LYS A 54 -5.02 -18.22 41.81
CA LYS A 54 -4.46 -19.56 41.57
C LYS A 54 -5.15 -20.28 40.42
N SER A 55 -6.48 -20.18 40.34
CA SER A 55 -7.26 -20.78 39.25
C SER A 55 -6.88 -20.20 37.89
N GLY A 56 -6.78 -18.87 37.77
CA GLY A 56 -6.35 -18.19 36.54
C GLY A 56 -4.92 -18.56 36.16
N SER A 57 -4.00 -18.60 37.12
CA SER A 57 -2.60 -19.03 36.90
C SER A 57 -2.51 -20.47 36.40
N ALA A 58 -3.36 -21.37 36.92
CA ALA A 58 -3.44 -22.74 36.46
C ALA A 58 -4.01 -22.84 35.03
N ASP A 59 -5.06 -22.08 34.70
CA ASP A 59 -5.62 -22.04 33.33
C ASP A 59 -4.59 -21.52 32.30
N VAL A 60 -3.83 -20.49 32.67
CA VAL A 60 -2.75 -19.97 31.83
C VAL A 60 -1.75 -21.07 31.51
N LYS A 61 -1.23 -21.75 32.54
CA LYS A 61 -0.21 -22.81 32.38
C LYS A 61 -0.73 -24.02 31.60
N ASN A 62 -1.96 -24.45 31.88
CA ASN A 62 -2.50 -25.70 31.35
C ASN A 62 -3.07 -25.54 29.95
N ARG A 63 -3.60 -24.36 29.60
CA ARG A 63 -4.37 -24.16 28.36
C ARG A 63 -3.90 -22.94 27.58
N LEU A 64 -3.88 -21.76 28.20
CA LEU A 64 -3.70 -20.51 27.45
C LEU A 64 -2.32 -20.40 26.82
N SER A 65 -1.25 -20.67 27.58
CA SER A 65 0.12 -20.63 27.07
C SER A 65 0.36 -21.66 25.95
N ALA A 66 -0.37 -22.78 25.92
CA ALA A 66 -0.30 -23.72 24.79
C ALA A 66 -0.94 -23.13 23.53
N LYS A 67 -2.11 -22.47 23.65
CA LYS A 67 -2.76 -21.78 22.53
C LYS A 67 -1.92 -20.61 22.01
N ILE A 68 -1.37 -19.78 22.90
CA ILE A 68 -0.49 -18.66 22.53
C ILE A 68 0.75 -19.18 21.80
N ARG A 69 1.41 -20.22 22.31
CA ARG A 69 2.56 -20.82 21.63
C ARG A 69 2.22 -21.37 20.24
N LYS A 70 1.05 -22.01 20.09
CA LYS A 70 0.58 -22.48 18.78
C LYS A 70 0.39 -21.31 17.81
N PHE A 71 -0.25 -20.23 18.24
CA PHE A 71 -0.42 -19.02 17.44
C PHE A 71 0.94 -18.41 17.05
N CYS A 72 1.86 -18.25 18.01
CA CYS A 72 3.21 -17.74 17.75
C CYS A 72 3.95 -18.60 16.73
N ALA A 73 3.97 -19.93 16.91
CA ALA A 73 4.68 -20.84 16.01
C ALA A 73 4.10 -20.85 14.59
N GLN A 74 2.79 -20.67 14.46
CA GLN A 74 2.12 -20.64 13.15
C GLN A 74 2.42 -19.37 12.36
N ASN A 75 2.62 -18.23 13.02
CA ASN A 75 2.68 -16.91 12.38
C ASN A 75 4.07 -16.24 12.41
N PHE A 76 4.89 -16.58 13.40
CA PHE A 76 6.18 -15.92 13.64
C PHE A 76 7.32 -16.93 13.89
N ARG A 77 8.56 -16.45 13.79
CA ARG A 77 9.78 -17.14 14.24
C ARG A 77 10.39 -16.36 15.39
N GLY A 78 10.41 -16.97 16.58
CA GLY A 78 10.97 -16.33 17.78
C GLY A 78 10.04 -15.33 18.50
N MET A 79 8.74 -15.34 18.17
CA MET A 79 7.71 -14.66 18.97
C MET A 79 7.31 -15.54 20.16
N ASP A 80 7.11 -14.94 21.32
CA ASP A 80 6.64 -15.60 22.53
C ASP A 80 5.55 -14.78 23.23
N GLU A 81 5.02 -15.33 24.31
CA GLU A 81 3.97 -14.68 25.11
C GLU A 81 4.41 -13.32 25.66
N LYS A 82 5.70 -13.19 26.04
CA LYS A 82 6.24 -11.95 26.60
C LYS A 82 6.28 -10.86 25.52
N LYS A 83 6.79 -11.17 24.34
CA LYS A 83 6.84 -10.24 23.19
C LYS A 83 5.46 -9.82 22.70
N LEU A 84 4.48 -10.72 22.70
CA LEU A 84 3.09 -10.34 22.43
C LEU A 84 2.55 -9.37 23.49
N SER A 85 2.86 -9.60 24.77
CA SER A 85 2.50 -8.66 25.83
C SER A 85 3.25 -7.31 25.74
N GLU A 86 4.45 -7.27 25.18
CA GLU A 86 5.19 -6.03 24.90
C GLU A 86 4.55 -5.28 23.72
N LEU A 87 4.20 -6.00 22.65
CA LEU A 87 3.47 -5.46 21.50
C LEU A 87 2.08 -4.93 21.89
N TYR A 88 1.42 -5.53 22.88
CA TYR A 88 0.16 -5.01 23.41
C TYR A 88 0.29 -3.57 23.92
N GLU A 89 1.37 -3.25 24.65
CA GLU A 89 1.55 -1.90 25.21
C GLU A 89 1.79 -0.87 24.11
N GLU A 90 2.50 -1.26 23.05
CA GLU A 90 2.74 -0.44 21.85
C GLU A 90 1.42 -0.14 21.13
N ILE A 91 0.62 -1.17 20.87
CA ILE A 91 -0.70 -1.02 20.24
C ILE A 91 -1.62 -0.16 21.11
N LYS A 92 -1.61 -0.37 22.42
CA LYS A 92 -2.41 0.40 23.37
C LYS A 92 -2.03 1.89 23.37
N ALA A 93 -0.75 2.22 23.26
CA ALA A 93 -0.28 3.60 23.27
C ALA A 93 -0.79 4.40 22.06
N TYR A 94 -0.90 3.76 20.89
CA TYR A 94 -1.22 4.45 19.63
C TYR A 94 -2.54 4.02 18.98
N ARG A 95 -3.29 3.09 19.60
CA ARG A 95 -4.49 2.46 19.03
C ARG A 95 -4.18 1.83 17.66
N GLY A 96 -3.19 0.96 17.67
CA GLY A 96 -2.67 0.28 16.49
C GLY A 96 -1.16 0.45 16.36
N ILE A 97 -0.58 -0.21 15.35
CA ILE A 97 0.80 0.01 14.95
C ILE A 97 0.92 0.00 13.43
N GLU A 98 1.85 0.79 12.91
CA GLU A 98 2.25 0.80 11.50
C GLU A 98 3.77 0.89 11.47
N LEU A 99 4.44 -0.22 11.15
CA LEU A 99 5.90 -0.32 11.20
C LEU A 99 6.44 -0.96 9.92
N PRO A 100 7.55 -0.45 9.35
CA PRO A 100 8.27 -1.18 8.29
C PRO A 100 8.62 -2.60 8.76
N LEU A 101 8.56 -3.58 7.85
CA LEU A 101 8.79 -4.99 8.18
C LEU A 101 10.08 -5.20 8.98
N ALA A 102 11.20 -4.66 8.51
CA ALA A 102 12.49 -4.79 9.17
C ALA A 102 12.49 -4.23 10.61
N GLU A 103 11.74 -3.16 10.86
CA GLU A 103 11.61 -2.58 12.19
C GLU A 103 10.74 -3.45 13.09
N PHE A 104 9.58 -3.91 12.59
CA PHE A 104 8.71 -4.83 13.31
C PHE A 104 9.47 -6.11 13.71
N GLU A 105 10.21 -6.69 12.78
CA GLU A 105 10.96 -7.93 13.00
C GLU A 105 12.11 -7.76 13.99
N LYS A 106 12.80 -6.62 13.95
CA LYS A 106 13.85 -6.26 14.92
C LYS A 106 13.30 -6.08 16.33
N ARG A 107 12.13 -5.47 16.47
CA ARG A 107 11.53 -5.13 17.77
C ARG A 107 10.82 -6.32 18.41
N PHE A 108 10.09 -7.10 17.60
CA PHE A 108 9.22 -8.17 18.08
C PHE A 108 9.71 -9.53 17.61
N ALA A 109 9.40 -9.93 16.38
CA ALA A 109 9.78 -11.23 15.83
C ALA A 109 9.67 -11.26 14.32
N LEU A 110 10.46 -12.13 13.70
CA LEU A 110 10.37 -12.45 12.27
C LEU A 110 9.00 -13.05 11.94
N LEU A 111 8.44 -12.71 10.78
CA LEU A 111 7.22 -13.35 10.28
C LEU A 111 7.54 -14.69 9.61
N GLN A 112 6.60 -15.64 9.65
CA GLN A 112 6.74 -16.86 8.89
C GLN A 112 6.63 -16.56 7.39
N PRO A 113 7.43 -17.20 6.51
CA PRO A 113 7.42 -16.91 5.07
C PRO A 113 6.04 -17.05 4.42
N LYS A 114 5.24 -18.03 4.86
CA LYS A 114 3.87 -18.23 4.37
C LYS A 114 2.93 -17.05 4.69
N VAL A 115 3.20 -16.30 5.77
CA VAL A 115 2.38 -15.16 6.19
C VAL A 115 2.62 -13.97 5.28
N ILE A 116 3.85 -13.79 4.80
CA ILE A 116 4.26 -12.68 3.91
C ILE A 116 4.44 -13.12 2.46
N ALA A 117 3.99 -14.32 2.10
CA ALA A 117 4.15 -14.87 0.75
C ALA A 117 3.52 -13.93 -0.30
N GLY A 118 4.22 -13.71 -1.41
CA GLY A 118 3.78 -12.83 -2.49
C GLY A 118 3.91 -11.33 -2.22
N ARG A 119 4.45 -10.92 -1.06
CA ARG A 119 4.61 -9.50 -0.70
C ARG A 119 6.06 -9.03 -0.78
N PRO A 120 6.30 -7.74 -1.09
CA PRO A 120 7.64 -7.22 -1.18
C PRO A 120 8.29 -7.06 0.20
N LYS A 121 9.62 -7.05 0.24
CA LYS A 121 10.39 -6.90 1.49
C LYS A 121 10.25 -5.52 2.14
N HIS A 122 9.87 -4.49 1.38
CA HIS A 122 9.63 -3.12 1.88
C HIS A 122 8.21 -2.90 2.43
N LEU A 123 7.45 -3.96 2.68
CA LEU A 123 6.10 -3.82 3.24
C LEU A 123 6.11 -3.19 4.64
N THR A 124 4.96 -2.63 5.01
CA THR A 124 4.60 -2.13 6.34
C THR A 124 3.64 -3.11 7.00
N VAL A 125 3.97 -3.51 8.23
CA VAL A 125 3.10 -4.28 9.11
C VAL A 125 2.13 -3.31 9.78
N CYS A 126 0.84 -3.50 9.54
CA CYS A 126 -0.24 -2.72 10.14
C CYS A 126 -1.07 -3.62 11.06
N ILE A 127 -1.26 -3.22 12.32
CA ILE A 127 -2.18 -3.90 13.24
C ILE A 127 -3.20 -2.88 13.71
N SER A 128 -4.47 -3.17 13.45
CA SER A 128 -5.60 -2.33 13.85
C SER A 128 -6.79 -3.21 14.25
N LEU A 129 -7.96 -2.61 14.49
CA LEU A 129 -9.20 -3.37 14.68
C LEU A 129 -9.54 -4.27 13.48
N TRP A 130 -8.99 -3.96 12.29
CA TRP A 130 -9.18 -4.74 11.07
C TRP A 130 -8.20 -5.90 10.90
N GLY A 131 -7.53 -6.34 11.97
CA GLY A 131 -6.58 -7.43 11.88
C GLY A 131 -5.13 -7.01 11.63
N LEU A 132 -4.31 -8.04 11.43
CA LEU A 132 -2.96 -7.94 10.89
C LEU A 132 -3.04 -7.76 9.37
N GLN A 133 -2.56 -6.63 8.90
CA GLN A 133 -2.51 -6.26 7.50
C GLN A 133 -1.06 -6.02 7.08
N PHE A 134 -0.78 -6.22 5.80
CA PHE A 134 0.50 -5.90 5.19
C PHE A 134 0.24 -4.92 4.07
N LYS A 135 0.75 -3.71 4.21
CA LYS A 135 0.53 -2.63 3.25
C LYS A 135 1.83 -2.25 2.59
N PHE A 136 1.78 -1.89 1.32
CA PHE A 136 2.89 -1.29 0.60
C PHE A 136 2.32 -0.33 -0.45
N PRO A 137 3.05 0.76 -0.78
CA PRO A 137 2.44 1.86 -1.52
C PRO A 137 1.93 1.46 -2.91
N GLU A 138 2.58 0.52 -3.60
CA GLU A 138 2.18 0.06 -4.93
C GLU A 138 0.76 -0.52 -4.93
N GLU A 139 0.42 -1.38 -3.96
CA GLU A 139 -0.91 -1.97 -3.88
C GLU A 139 -1.97 -0.92 -3.52
N GLU A 140 -1.68 -0.02 -2.59
CA GLU A 140 -2.64 1.02 -2.17
C GLU A 140 -2.91 2.00 -3.32
N ILE A 141 -1.88 2.44 -4.05
CA ILE A 141 -2.05 3.32 -5.22
C ILE A 141 -2.77 2.58 -6.36
N ALA A 142 -2.54 1.27 -6.54
CA ALA A 142 -3.28 0.48 -7.52
C ALA A 142 -4.78 0.36 -7.18
N LYS A 143 -5.13 0.25 -5.89
CA LYS A 143 -6.52 0.32 -5.43
C LYS A 143 -7.13 1.70 -5.67
N ASP A 144 -6.40 2.77 -5.37
CA ASP A 144 -6.84 4.15 -5.64
C ASP A 144 -7.07 4.39 -7.14
N LEU A 145 -6.16 3.87 -7.99
CA LEU A 145 -6.31 3.93 -9.44
C LEU A 145 -7.55 3.18 -9.92
N THR A 146 -7.81 2.00 -9.36
CA THR A 146 -9.00 1.20 -9.68
C THR A 146 -10.28 1.96 -9.35
N GLU A 147 -10.34 2.57 -8.16
CA GLU A 147 -11.51 3.34 -7.73
C GLU A 147 -11.69 4.63 -8.55
N ALA A 148 -10.60 5.33 -8.85
CA ALA A 148 -10.66 6.50 -9.73
C ALA A 148 -11.12 6.13 -11.14
N MET A 149 -10.71 4.98 -11.67
CA MET A 149 -11.16 4.47 -12.97
C MET A 149 -12.64 4.09 -12.97
N ARG A 150 -13.15 3.49 -11.88
CA ARG A 150 -14.58 3.21 -11.71
C ARG A 150 -15.40 4.52 -11.72
N LEU A 151 -15.02 5.49 -10.90
CA LEU A 151 -15.71 6.78 -10.80
C LEU A 151 -15.73 7.55 -12.12
N VAL A 152 -14.60 7.61 -12.85
CA VAL A 152 -14.56 8.30 -14.14
C VAL A 152 -15.40 7.57 -15.19
N SER A 153 -15.46 6.24 -15.17
CA SER A 153 -16.29 5.43 -16.06
C SER A 153 -17.78 5.69 -15.81
N GLU A 154 -18.22 5.58 -14.55
CA GLU A 154 -19.62 5.82 -14.16
C GLU A 154 -20.07 7.24 -14.52
N ALA A 155 -19.24 8.24 -14.20
CA ALA A 155 -19.54 9.63 -14.55
C ALA A 155 -19.56 9.87 -16.06
N HIS A 156 -18.65 9.22 -16.82
CA HIS A 156 -18.62 9.30 -18.28
C HIS A 156 -19.88 8.67 -18.89
N THR A 157 -20.26 7.47 -18.47
CA THR A 157 -21.46 6.76 -18.92
C THR A 157 -22.73 7.53 -18.55
N GLY A 158 -22.83 8.08 -17.34
CA GLY A 158 -23.94 8.93 -16.92
C GLY A 158 -24.09 10.19 -17.77
N LEU A 159 -22.98 10.76 -18.28
CA LEU A 159 -23.02 11.92 -19.18
C LEU A 159 -23.46 11.57 -20.61
N LYS A 160 -23.28 10.31 -21.07
CA LYS A 160 -23.72 9.87 -22.41
C LYS A 160 -25.22 10.09 -22.62
N GLU A 161 -26.05 9.95 -21.57
CA GLU A 161 -27.50 10.15 -21.61
C GLU A 161 -27.90 11.60 -21.99
N TYR A 162 -27.03 12.56 -21.74
CA TYR A 162 -27.28 13.99 -21.99
C TYR A 162 -26.58 14.52 -23.24
N ALA A 163 -25.56 13.81 -23.73
CA ALA A 163 -24.67 14.30 -24.79
C ALA A 163 -25.38 14.61 -26.11
N THR A 164 -26.46 13.88 -26.42
CA THR A 164 -27.24 14.03 -27.68
C THR A 164 -28.49 14.91 -27.51
N LYS A 165 -28.85 15.29 -26.28
CA LYS A 165 -30.06 16.07 -26.00
C LYS A 165 -29.80 17.57 -26.23
N PRO A 166 -30.72 18.31 -26.89
CA PRO A 166 -30.60 19.76 -27.01
C PRO A 166 -30.56 20.45 -25.64
N HIS A 167 -29.71 21.49 -25.48
CA HIS A 167 -29.50 22.18 -24.18
C HIS A 167 -30.79 22.61 -23.46
N HIS A 168 -31.79 23.11 -24.19
CA HIS A 168 -33.05 23.55 -23.60
C HIS A 168 -33.83 22.39 -22.92
N LYS A 169 -33.62 21.14 -23.35
CA LYS A 169 -34.25 19.94 -22.76
C LYS A 169 -33.52 19.41 -21.53
N VAL A 170 -32.34 19.92 -21.23
CA VAL A 170 -31.47 19.44 -20.12
C VAL A 170 -31.40 20.47 -18.98
N LEU A 171 -32.11 21.61 -19.09
CA LEU A 171 -32.09 22.68 -18.10
C LEU A 171 -32.49 22.19 -16.70
N SER A 172 -33.50 21.32 -16.59
CA SER A 172 -33.93 20.70 -15.34
C SER A 172 -32.88 19.77 -14.73
N ASN A 173 -32.03 19.15 -15.55
CA ASN A 173 -30.99 18.22 -15.13
C ASN A 173 -29.64 18.91 -14.88
N ARG A 174 -29.56 20.23 -14.99
CA ARG A 174 -28.31 21.00 -14.82
C ARG A 174 -27.55 20.66 -13.53
N PRO A 175 -28.20 20.49 -12.35
CA PRO A 175 -27.49 20.09 -11.13
C PRO A 175 -26.81 18.71 -11.26
N GLN A 176 -27.51 17.74 -11.84
CA GLN A 176 -27.02 16.37 -12.03
C GLN A 176 -25.87 16.33 -13.06
N VAL A 177 -26.04 16.97 -14.22
CA VAL A 177 -24.99 17.07 -15.25
C VAL A 177 -23.75 17.77 -14.67
N SER A 178 -23.93 18.80 -13.86
CA SER A 178 -22.83 19.50 -13.19
C SER A 178 -22.10 18.61 -12.18
N ALA A 179 -22.82 17.78 -11.41
CA ALA A 179 -22.23 16.80 -10.50
C ALA A 179 -21.38 15.77 -11.26
N LEU A 180 -21.96 15.14 -12.29
CA LEU A 180 -21.26 14.16 -13.13
C LEU A 180 -20.04 14.76 -13.83
N THR A 181 -20.12 16.01 -14.30
CA THR A 181 -18.98 16.70 -14.91
C THR A 181 -17.85 16.93 -13.90
N ARG A 182 -18.17 17.36 -12.67
CA ARG A 182 -17.16 17.54 -11.61
C ARG A 182 -16.52 16.21 -11.23
N GLU A 183 -17.32 15.16 -11.08
CA GLU A 183 -16.86 13.82 -10.73
C GLU A 183 -15.95 13.24 -11.81
N LYS A 184 -16.38 13.30 -13.08
CA LYS A 184 -15.55 12.91 -14.23
C LYS A 184 -14.21 13.64 -14.24
N SER A 185 -14.20 14.97 -14.10
CA SER A 185 -12.96 15.75 -14.09
C SER A 185 -12.08 15.48 -12.89
N PHE A 186 -12.65 15.28 -11.70
CA PHE A 186 -11.90 14.91 -10.49
C PHE A 186 -11.25 13.54 -10.69
N ALA A 187 -12.05 12.53 -11.01
CA ALA A 187 -11.61 11.15 -11.15
C ALA A 187 -10.57 11.00 -12.27
N ALA A 188 -10.78 11.61 -13.44
CA ALA A 188 -9.82 11.56 -14.54
C ALA A 188 -8.44 12.13 -14.16
N ARG A 189 -8.40 13.23 -13.38
CA ARG A 189 -7.14 13.79 -12.88
C ARG A 189 -6.48 12.87 -11.86
N THR A 190 -7.26 12.29 -10.96
CA THR A 190 -6.79 11.31 -9.98
C THR A 190 -6.18 10.09 -10.68
N VAL A 191 -6.79 9.57 -11.74
CA VAL A 191 -6.25 8.46 -12.56
C VAL A 191 -4.83 8.78 -13.05
N ILE A 192 -4.60 9.95 -13.64
CA ILE A 192 -3.26 10.33 -14.14
C ILE A 192 -2.23 10.41 -13.01
N ILE A 193 -2.62 11.01 -11.88
CA ILE A 193 -1.75 11.16 -10.71
C ILE A 193 -1.40 9.78 -10.13
N CYS A 194 -2.38 8.89 -9.95
CA CYS A 194 -2.16 7.53 -9.49
C CYS A 194 -1.28 6.74 -10.46
N CYS A 195 -1.46 6.89 -11.77
CA CYS A 195 -0.59 6.23 -12.76
C CYS A 195 0.87 6.64 -12.59
N PHE A 196 1.13 7.93 -12.40
CA PHE A 196 2.48 8.45 -12.15
C PHE A 196 3.07 7.94 -10.83
N TYR A 197 2.31 8.01 -9.73
CA TYR A 197 2.79 7.55 -8.43
C TYR A 197 2.98 6.03 -8.36
N LEU A 198 2.16 5.26 -9.06
CA LEU A 198 2.27 3.81 -9.08
C LEU A 198 3.57 3.36 -9.76
N ILE A 199 3.88 3.90 -10.94
CA ILE A 199 5.12 3.55 -11.64
C ILE A 199 6.35 4.04 -10.86
N GLU A 200 6.27 5.22 -10.25
CA GLU A 200 7.36 5.76 -9.44
C GLU A 200 7.60 4.90 -8.19
N SER A 201 6.54 4.56 -7.46
CA SER A 201 6.63 3.69 -6.29
C SER A 201 7.19 2.32 -6.67
N TYR A 202 6.69 1.71 -7.74
CA TYR A 202 7.13 0.41 -8.20
C TYR A 202 8.63 0.40 -8.55
N LEU A 203 9.09 1.39 -9.31
CA LEU A 203 10.52 1.51 -9.65
C LEU A 203 11.39 1.75 -8.41
N ASN A 204 10.94 2.60 -7.49
CA ASN A 204 11.66 2.84 -6.24
C ASN A 204 11.72 1.56 -5.37
N GLY A 205 10.63 0.78 -5.33
CA GLY A 205 10.57 -0.52 -4.65
C GLY A 205 11.56 -1.53 -5.23
N LEU A 206 11.67 -1.60 -6.57
CA LEU A 206 12.68 -2.44 -7.24
C LEU A 206 14.11 -2.03 -6.89
N ALA A 207 14.40 -0.72 -6.92
CA ALA A 207 15.71 -0.20 -6.55
C ALA A 207 16.05 -0.53 -5.09
N TRP A 208 15.09 -0.37 -4.19
CA TRP A 208 15.25 -0.70 -2.77
C TRP A 208 15.56 -2.18 -2.57
N ASP A 209 14.77 -3.09 -3.16
CA ASP A 209 14.96 -4.54 -2.99
C ASP A 209 16.32 -5.01 -3.54
N TYR A 210 16.77 -4.42 -4.65
CA TYR A 210 18.09 -4.69 -5.20
C TYR A 210 19.21 -4.24 -4.27
N ILE A 211 19.14 -3.02 -3.73
CA ILE A 211 20.14 -2.51 -2.78
C ILE A 211 20.21 -3.42 -1.56
N GLN A 212 19.08 -3.87 -1.02
CA GLN A 212 19.05 -4.76 0.14
C GLN A 212 19.62 -6.16 -0.17
N THR A 213 19.44 -6.65 -1.39
CA THR A 213 19.82 -8.02 -1.77
C THR A 213 21.25 -8.12 -2.28
N HIS A 214 21.73 -7.14 -3.06
CA HIS A 214 23.02 -7.18 -3.74
C HIS A 214 24.02 -6.15 -3.20
N GLY A 215 23.57 -5.17 -2.42
CA GLY A 215 24.36 -4.01 -2.03
C GLY A 215 24.67 -3.08 -3.22
N THR A 216 25.50 -2.05 -2.98
CA THR A 216 25.88 -1.07 -3.99
C THR A 216 27.38 -1.05 -4.33
N ALA A 217 28.17 -1.96 -3.73
CA ALA A 217 29.63 -1.96 -3.85
C ALA A 217 30.14 -2.15 -5.29
N ASN A 218 29.41 -2.92 -6.10
CA ASN A 218 29.79 -3.24 -7.48
C ASN A 218 29.22 -2.24 -8.51
N LEU A 219 28.49 -1.21 -8.07
CA LEU A 219 27.91 -0.21 -8.96
C LEU A 219 28.85 0.98 -9.14
N SER A 220 28.83 1.60 -10.33
CA SER A 220 29.47 2.90 -10.51
C SER A 220 28.78 3.96 -9.63
N ASN A 221 29.50 5.01 -9.25
CA ASN A 221 28.95 6.11 -8.44
C ASN A 221 27.67 6.72 -9.05
N GLN A 222 27.60 6.78 -10.38
CA GLN A 222 26.42 7.27 -11.09
C GLN A 222 25.22 6.32 -10.92
N LYS A 223 25.42 5.01 -11.10
CA LYS A 223 24.36 3.99 -10.90
C LYS A 223 23.92 3.95 -9.44
N LYS A 224 24.87 4.02 -8.51
CA LYS A 224 24.61 4.09 -7.07
C LYS A 224 23.74 5.30 -6.71
N LYS A 225 24.15 6.51 -7.13
CA LYS A 225 23.37 7.73 -6.90
C LYS A 225 21.96 7.62 -7.48
N LEU A 226 21.83 7.04 -8.68
CA LEU A 226 20.54 6.89 -9.34
C LEU A 226 19.57 5.94 -8.59
N LEU A 227 20.07 4.89 -7.94
CA LEU A 227 19.24 3.99 -7.13
C LEU A 227 19.00 4.51 -5.69
N GLU A 228 19.96 5.20 -5.08
CA GLU A 228 19.87 5.69 -3.69
C GLU A 228 19.14 7.04 -3.58
N ASP A 229 19.40 7.98 -4.50
CA ASP A 229 18.79 9.32 -4.52
C ASP A 229 17.57 9.33 -5.43
N THR A 230 16.53 8.63 -4.97
CA THR A 230 15.27 8.45 -5.73
C THR A 230 14.52 9.76 -5.98
N ALA A 231 14.82 10.84 -5.26
CA ALA A 231 14.14 12.12 -5.40
C ALA A 231 14.71 12.99 -6.54
N SER A 232 15.98 12.82 -6.92
CA SER A 232 16.61 13.64 -7.96
C SER A 232 16.50 13.05 -9.36
N ALA A 233 16.23 11.75 -9.47
CA ALA A 233 16.10 11.06 -10.75
C ALA A 233 14.73 11.30 -11.39
N SER A 234 14.71 11.71 -12.66
CA SER A 234 13.46 11.85 -13.41
C SER A 234 12.80 10.49 -13.63
N ILE A 235 11.47 10.44 -13.74
CA ILE A 235 10.76 9.17 -14.03
C ILE A 235 11.26 8.51 -15.32
N ARG A 236 11.63 9.31 -16.33
CA ARG A 236 12.21 8.84 -17.59
C ARG A 236 13.55 8.14 -17.35
N ASP A 237 14.41 8.73 -16.52
CA ASP A 237 15.68 8.09 -16.15
C ASP A 237 15.46 6.79 -15.38
N LYS A 238 14.51 6.77 -14.43
CA LYS A 238 14.19 5.56 -13.66
C LYS A 238 13.70 4.44 -14.60
N LEU A 239 12.74 4.73 -15.47
CA LEU A 239 12.19 3.78 -16.45
C LEU A 239 13.28 3.20 -17.35
N LEU A 240 14.14 4.06 -17.90
CA LEU A 240 15.18 3.62 -18.85
C LEU A 240 16.31 2.83 -18.16
N LYS A 241 16.75 3.29 -16.98
CA LYS A 241 18.01 2.84 -16.40
C LYS A 241 17.84 1.83 -15.27
N TYR A 242 16.75 1.87 -14.49
CA TYR A 242 16.60 0.92 -13.38
C TYR A 242 16.59 -0.53 -13.91
N PRO A 243 15.74 -0.93 -14.88
CA PRO A 243 15.72 -2.32 -15.34
C PRO A 243 17.09 -2.81 -15.83
N GLU A 244 17.85 -1.97 -16.54
CA GLU A 244 19.19 -2.29 -17.02
C GLU A 244 20.21 -2.40 -15.88
N ILE A 245 20.16 -1.51 -14.90
CA ILE A 245 21.07 -1.58 -13.74
C ILE A 245 20.79 -2.84 -12.92
N LEU A 246 19.52 -3.19 -12.73
CA LEU A 246 19.08 -4.31 -11.91
C LEU A 246 19.43 -5.68 -12.52
N THR A 247 19.36 -5.79 -13.84
CA THR A 247 19.52 -7.08 -14.56
C THR A 247 20.84 -7.20 -15.33
N GLY A 248 21.52 -6.07 -15.58
CA GLY A 248 22.64 -5.99 -16.51
C GLY A 248 22.24 -6.03 -18.00
N GLN A 249 20.94 -6.03 -18.31
CA GLN A 249 20.41 -6.17 -19.67
C GLN A 249 19.45 -5.03 -20.01
N LYS A 250 19.53 -4.52 -21.26
CA LYS A 250 18.60 -3.50 -21.73
C LYS A 250 17.19 -4.08 -21.87
N LEU A 251 16.19 -3.34 -21.37
CA LEU A 251 14.78 -3.65 -21.56
C LEU A 251 14.19 -2.96 -22.80
N TRP A 252 14.58 -1.69 -23.02
CA TRP A 252 13.97 -0.84 -24.04
C TRP A 252 14.90 -0.66 -25.24
N ASP A 253 14.30 -0.71 -26.42
CA ASP A 253 14.93 -0.23 -27.64
C ASP A 253 14.82 1.30 -27.74
N GLU A 254 15.65 1.93 -28.57
CA GLU A 254 15.69 3.40 -28.73
C GLU A 254 14.38 4.02 -29.21
N SER A 255 13.46 3.19 -29.74
CA SER A 255 12.18 3.61 -30.31
C SER A 255 10.98 2.87 -29.71
N ASP A 256 11.09 2.41 -28.46
CA ASP A 256 9.99 1.70 -27.79
C ASP A 256 8.74 2.58 -27.68
N GLN A 257 7.71 2.23 -28.45
CA GLN A 257 6.49 3.01 -28.60
C GLN A 257 5.65 3.06 -27.32
N GLU A 258 5.67 2.01 -26.50
CA GLU A 258 4.89 1.96 -25.26
C GLU A 258 5.51 2.87 -24.21
N LEU A 259 6.84 2.83 -24.06
CA LEU A 259 7.58 3.71 -23.16
C LEU A 259 7.40 5.18 -23.56
N GLU A 260 7.63 5.52 -24.84
CA GLU A 260 7.48 6.89 -25.31
C GLU A 260 6.01 7.33 -25.26
N GLY A 261 5.06 6.44 -25.57
CA GLY A 261 3.63 6.70 -25.43
C GLY A 261 3.24 7.05 -24.00
N PHE A 262 3.73 6.29 -23.02
CA PHE A 262 3.49 6.58 -21.61
C PHE A 262 4.11 7.91 -21.16
N ILE A 263 5.39 8.14 -21.48
CA ILE A 263 6.09 9.36 -21.06
C ILE A 263 5.46 10.61 -21.70
N SER A 264 5.17 10.55 -23.00
CA SER A 264 4.57 11.67 -23.74
C SER A 264 3.14 11.97 -23.29
N THR A 265 2.40 10.96 -22.82
CA THR A 265 1.06 11.14 -22.26
C THR A 265 1.13 11.65 -20.82
N VAL A 266 1.80 10.94 -19.92
CA VAL A 266 1.78 11.23 -18.48
C VAL A 266 2.44 12.55 -18.13
N LYS A 267 3.61 12.84 -18.70
CA LYS A 267 4.43 13.98 -18.24
C LYS A 267 3.71 15.32 -18.39
N PRO A 268 3.15 15.70 -19.55
CA PRO A 268 2.47 16.99 -19.70
C PRO A 268 1.24 17.11 -18.78
N TYR A 269 0.46 16.04 -18.62
CA TYR A 269 -0.70 16.06 -17.73
C TYR A 269 -0.29 16.14 -16.25
N ARG A 270 0.64 15.29 -15.79
CA ARG A 270 1.17 15.35 -14.42
C ARG A 270 1.70 16.74 -14.09
N ASP A 271 2.53 17.32 -14.95
CA ASP A 271 3.11 18.66 -14.72
C ASP A 271 2.05 19.76 -14.69
N SER A 272 0.92 19.56 -15.36
CA SER A 272 -0.23 20.47 -15.34
C SER A 272 -1.08 20.30 -14.08
N LEU A 273 -1.14 19.10 -13.51
CA LEU A 273 -1.93 18.78 -12.31
C LEU A 273 -1.19 19.11 -11.02
N VAL A 274 0.11 18.81 -10.94
CA VAL A 274 0.91 19.03 -9.72
C VAL A 274 1.50 20.44 -9.63
N HIS A 275 1.61 21.13 -10.77
CA HIS A 275 2.10 22.50 -10.86
C HIS A 275 1.14 23.34 -11.73
N PRO A 276 -0.12 23.50 -11.28
CA PRO A 276 -1.15 24.17 -12.05
C PRO A 276 -0.77 25.63 -12.29
N SER A 277 -1.01 26.10 -13.51
CA SER A 277 -0.86 27.51 -13.87
C SER A 277 -2.23 28.06 -14.26
N PRO A 278 -2.65 29.23 -13.72
CA PRO A 278 -3.91 29.86 -14.13
C PRO A 278 -3.79 30.58 -15.49
N PHE A 279 -2.60 30.58 -16.10
CA PHE A 279 -2.32 31.31 -17.33
C PHE A 279 -1.97 30.36 -18.47
N SER A 280 -2.47 30.65 -19.67
CA SER A 280 -1.97 30.02 -20.90
C SER A 280 -0.60 30.63 -21.23
N ALA A 281 0.47 29.87 -21.01
CA ALA A 281 1.84 30.30 -21.29
C ALA A 281 2.70 29.17 -21.90
N PRO A 282 2.37 28.65 -23.10
CA PRO A 282 3.06 27.49 -23.68
C PRO A 282 4.56 27.68 -23.85
N ALA A 283 5.00 28.91 -24.17
CA ALA A 283 6.42 29.25 -24.32
C ALA A 283 7.24 29.05 -23.04
N LYS A 284 6.62 29.13 -21.85
CA LYS A 284 7.30 28.93 -20.56
C LYS A 284 7.43 27.46 -20.15
N PHE A 285 6.68 26.56 -20.79
CA PHE A 285 6.54 25.17 -20.34
C PHE A 285 6.90 24.15 -21.43
N GLY A 286 7.85 24.47 -22.30
CA GLY A 286 8.32 23.52 -23.32
C GLY A 286 7.29 23.23 -24.42
N GLY A 287 6.41 24.19 -24.72
CA GLY A 287 5.52 24.14 -25.88
C GLY A 287 4.09 23.67 -25.61
N TYR A 288 3.80 23.11 -24.43
CA TYR A 288 2.44 22.69 -24.07
C TYR A 288 1.74 23.67 -23.12
N ASP A 289 0.43 23.81 -23.30
CA ASP A 289 -0.41 24.69 -22.49
C ASP A 289 -0.93 23.95 -21.24
N LYS A 290 -0.30 24.22 -20.09
CA LYS A 290 -0.69 23.60 -18.81
C LYS A 290 -2.14 23.83 -18.42
N LEU A 291 -2.65 25.05 -18.62
CA LEU A 291 -4.04 25.38 -18.29
C LEU A 291 -5.00 24.54 -19.13
N ARG A 292 -4.71 24.44 -20.43
CA ARG A 292 -5.50 23.62 -21.35
C ARG A 292 -5.46 22.14 -20.97
N LEU A 293 -4.28 21.59 -20.66
CA LEU A 293 -4.14 20.19 -20.27
C LEU A 293 -4.85 19.89 -18.95
N PHE A 294 -4.80 20.79 -17.97
CA PHE A 294 -5.53 20.66 -16.70
C PHE A 294 -7.04 20.46 -16.89
N TYR A 295 -7.64 21.12 -17.89
CA TYR A 295 -9.07 20.97 -18.22
C TYR A 295 -9.37 19.86 -19.21
N ARG A 296 -8.38 19.35 -19.95
CA ARG A 296 -8.57 18.32 -20.98
C ARG A 296 -8.45 16.89 -20.49
N VAL A 297 -7.97 16.67 -19.26
CA VAL A 297 -7.93 15.33 -18.69
C VAL A 297 -9.35 14.76 -18.64
N ASP A 298 -9.57 13.64 -19.33
CA ASP A 298 -10.85 12.98 -19.46
C ASP A 298 -10.72 11.45 -19.34
N TYR A 299 -11.84 10.76 -19.56
CA TYR A 299 -11.93 9.30 -19.46
C TYR A 299 -10.95 8.61 -20.42
N ASP A 300 -10.93 9.00 -21.70
CA ASP A 300 -10.09 8.37 -22.72
C ASP A 300 -8.61 8.54 -22.41
N THR A 301 -8.21 9.74 -21.95
CA THR A 301 -6.85 10.02 -21.51
C THR A 301 -6.47 9.14 -20.31
N GLY A 302 -7.36 9.01 -19.32
CA GLY A 302 -7.15 8.16 -18.15
C GLY A 302 -7.02 6.68 -18.51
N LEU A 303 -7.90 6.18 -19.39
CA LEU A 303 -7.91 4.80 -19.84
C LEU A 303 -6.65 4.45 -20.64
N LEU A 304 -6.27 5.29 -21.61
CA LEU A 304 -5.03 5.12 -22.38
C LEU A 304 -3.82 5.07 -21.45
N THR A 305 -3.72 6.03 -20.52
CA THR A 305 -2.60 6.12 -19.57
C THR A 305 -2.50 4.87 -18.69
N THR A 306 -3.65 4.38 -18.22
CA THR A 306 -3.73 3.20 -17.36
C THR A 306 -3.31 1.92 -18.11
N ASN A 307 -3.73 1.76 -19.36
CA ASN A 307 -3.32 0.62 -20.19
C ASN A 307 -1.82 0.63 -20.47
N LEU A 308 -1.25 1.79 -20.82
CA LEU A 308 0.19 1.96 -21.00
C LEU A 308 0.95 1.62 -19.72
N LEU A 309 0.47 2.09 -18.56
CA LEU A 309 1.06 1.78 -17.26
C LEU A 309 1.10 0.27 -17.00
N ILE A 310 -0.01 -0.43 -17.17
CA ILE A 310 -0.12 -1.87 -16.91
C ILE A 310 0.87 -2.63 -17.79
N ASN A 311 0.97 -2.29 -19.08
CA ASN A 311 1.93 -2.91 -19.99
C ASN A 311 3.37 -2.68 -19.53
N LEU A 312 3.72 -1.45 -19.14
CA LEU A 312 5.06 -1.13 -18.62
C LEU A 312 5.37 -1.92 -17.35
N LEU A 313 4.45 -1.96 -16.38
CA LEU A 313 4.64 -2.71 -15.13
C LEU A 313 4.91 -4.19 -15.42
N LYS A 314 4.13 -4.80 -16.33
CA LYS A 314 4.29 -6.21 -16.73
C LYS A 314 5.65 -6.47 -17.38
N ARG A 315 6.03 -5.65 -18.37
CA ARG A 315 7.32 -5.78 -19.08
C ARG A 315 8.50 -5.60 -18.13
N ILE A 316 8.46 -4.59 -17.26
CA ILE A 316 9.51 -4.37 -16.26
C ILE A 316 9.58 -5.55 -15.28
N HIS A 317 8.42 -6.04 -14.80
CA HIS A 317 8.39 -7.17 -13.88
C HIS A 317 9.01 -8.43 -14.48
N GLN A 318 8.59 -8.79 -15.70
CA GLN A 318 9.09 -9.95 -16.43
C GLN A 318 10.57 -9.81 -16.75
N HIS A 319 11.05 -8.60 -17.05
CA HIS A 319 12.47 -8.34 -17.28
C HIS A 319 13.31 -8.55 -16.01
N VAL A 320 12.85 -8.05 -14.87
CA VAL A 320 13.59 -8.08 -13.61
C VAL A 320 13.58 -9.47 -12.96
N TYR A 321 12.44 -10.16 -13.01
CA TYR A 321 12.24 -11.43 -12.30
C TYR A 321 12.20 -12.66 -13.23
N GLY A 322 12.17 -12.45 -14.55
CA GLY A 322 12.07 -13.50 -15.56
C GLY A 322 10.63 -13.82 -15.97
N GLU A 323 10.44 -14.28 -17.21
CA GLU A 323 9.12 -14.54 -17.82
C GLU A 323 8.29 -15.61 -17.10
N LYS A 324 8.96 -16.54 -16.40
CA LYS A 324 8.31 -17.64 -15.68
C LYS A 324 7.74 -17.22 -14.32
N GLN A 325 8.09 -16.03 -13.84
CA GLN A 325 7.62 -15.54 -12.55
C GLN A 325 6.20 -14.99 -12.68
N THR A 326 5.32 -15.41 -11.78
CA THR A 326 3.95 -14.91 -11.71
C THR A 326 3.95 -13.43 -11.34
N LEU A 327 3.12 -12.64 -12.01
CA LEU A 327 2.90 -11.25 -11.65
C LEU A 327 2.36 -11.16 -10.22
N PRO A 328 2.73 -10.11 -9.46
CA PRO A 328 2.11 -9.79 -8.19
C PRO A 328 0.59 -9.68 -8.34
N ASP A 329 -0.15 -10.20 -7.36
CA ASP A 329 -1.62 -10.23 -7.39
C ASP A 329 -2.23 -8.85 -7.64
N TRP A 330 -1.63 -7.79 -7.09
CA TRP A 330 -2.14 -6.43 -7.27
C TRP A 330 -2.04 -5.93 -8.72
N ILE A 331 -1.04 -6.36 -9.51
CA ILE A 331 -0.94 -6.01 -10.94
C ILE A 331 -2.04 -6.74 -11.70
N SER A 332 -2.22 -8.04 -11.44
CA SER A 332 -3.23 -8.87 -12.08
C SER A 332 -4.65 -8.38 -11.77
N ASN A 333 -4.90 -8.00 -10.51
CA ASN A 333 -6.17 -7.46 -10.06
C ASN A 333 -6.46 -6.09 -10.70
N LEU A 334 -5.45 -5.21 -10.79
CA LEU A 334 -5.58 -3.94 -11.49
C LEU A 334 -5.96 -4.18 -12.96
N GLU A 335 -5.23 -5.05 -13.68
CA GLU A 335 -5.53 -5.36 -15.08
C GLU A 335 -6.97 -5.91 -15.27
N ALA A 336 -7.40 -6.83 -14.41
CA ALA A 336 -8.75 -7.38 -14.47
C ALA A 336 -9.82 -6.29 -14.26
N LYS A 337 -9.64 -5.43 -13.25
CA LYS A 337 -10.58 -4.35 -12.94
C LYS A 337 -10.64 -3.29 -14.02
N ILE A 338 -9.53 -2.95 -14.66
CA ILE A 338 -9.53 -1.99 -15.76
C ILE A 338 -10.24 -2.56 -16.99
N LYS A 339 -10.05 -3.85 -17.28
CA LYS A 339 -10.79 -4.52 -18.36
C LYS A 339 -12.30 -4.50 -18.12
N GLU A 340 -12.75 -4.81 -16.90
CA GLU A 340 -14.17 -4.72 -16.53
C GLU A 340 -14.76 -3.33 -16.84
N ASN A 341 -14.03 -2.26 -16.54
CA ASN A 341 -14.47 -0.87 -16.76
C ASN A 341 -14.34 -0.37 -18.21
N SER A 342 -13.72 -1.14 -19.12
CA SER A 342 -13.45 -0.72 -20.52
C SER A 342 -14.50 -1.21 -21.52
N PHE A 343 -15.39 -2.11 -21.13
CA PHE A 343 -16.40 -2.74 -22.01
C PHE A 343 -17.83 -2.18 -21.81
N GLU A 344 -17.97 -1.02 -21.17
CA GLU A 344 -19.21 -0.23 -21.00
C GLU A 344 -19.15 1.12 -21.73
#